data_AF-A0A453IQ52-F1
#
_entry.id   AF-A0A453IQ52-F1
#
_cell.length_a   1.000
_cell.length_b   1.000
_cell.length_c   1.000
_cell.angle_alpha   90.00
_cell.angle_beta   90.00
_cell.angle_gamma   90.00
#
_symmetry.space_group_name_H-M   'P 1'
#
loop_
_entity.id
_entity.type
_entity.pdbx_description
1 polymer ?
#
loop_
_entity_poly.entity_id
_entity_poly.type
_entity_poly.pdbx_seq_one_letter_code
_entity_poly.pdbx_strand_id
1 'polypeptide(L)'
;MNVGTNRGEAKAFKLDTLLKLADVKGADGKTTLLHFVVQEMIRSEDAKSEKENTTATSSKDKGLKVVCGLSSELGNVKKAASMDFDVLHGYVSKLETGLEKIKSVLQLERQCTQGQRFFTAMQGFLKEADKEIEIVRGEEKRALGRVKDITDYFHGDAAKEEAHPLRIFMVVRDFLSMLDHVCREVGRMQQDRTVVGSARSFRVSTTAPLPVLSLYGQRRQNNSDDDDDSMSS
;
A
#
# COMPACT_ATOMS: atom_id res chain seq x y z
N MET A 1 -0.30 14.38 14.22
CA MET A 1 -1.60 13.67 14.18
C MET A 1 -1.75 12.62 15.29
N ASN A 2 -0.68 11.92 15.72
CA ASN A 2 -0.79 10.84 16.73
C ASN A 2 -0.27 11.20 18.14
N VAL A 3 0.09 12.47 18.40
CA VAL A 3 0.62 12.91 19.70
C VAL A 3 -0.39 12.61 20.80
N GLY A 4 0.07 12.02 21.91
CA GLY A 4 -0.79 11.65 23.05
C GLY A 4 -1.59 10.35 22.88
N THR A 5 -1.42 9.62 21.76
CA THR A 5 -2.00 8.28 21.57
C THR A 5 -0.95 7.19 21.80
N ASN A 6 -1.39 5.94 21.95
CA ASN A 6 -0.51 4.76 21.97
C ASN A 6 0.31 4.54 20.68
N ARG A 7 0.08 5.35 19.62
CA ARG A 7 0.85 5.36 18.38
C ARG A 7 1.69 6.63 18.18
N GLY A 8 1.79 7.50 19.21
CA GLY A 8 2.46 8.80 19.11
C GLY A 8 3.96 8.71 18.84
N GLU A 9 4.61 7.65 19.31
CA GLU A 9 6.06 7.40 19.16
C GLU A 9 6.36 6.22 18.23
N ALA A 10 5.40 5.84 17.38
CA ALA A 10 5.59 4.72 16.46
C ALA A 10 6.72 5.03 15.46
N LYS A 11 7.74 4.17 15.42
CA LYS A 11 8.87 4.28 14.47
C LYS A 11 8.52 3.78 13.07
N ALA A 12 7.54 2.90 12.96
CA ALA A 12 7.06 2.32 11.71
C ALA A 12 5.61 1.85 11.88
N PHE A 13 4.97 1.50 10.76
CA PHE A 13 3.64 0.88 10.73
C PHE A 13 3.64 -0.31 9.76
N LYS A 14 2.76 -1.29 10.02
CA LYS A 14 2.58 -2.45 9.14
C LYS A 14 1.91 -2.04 7.83
N LEU A 15 2.22 -2.74 6.75
CA LEU A 15 1.71 -2.43 5.41
C LEU A 15 0.18 -2.38 5.32
N ASP A 16 -0.56 -3.23 6.05
CA ASP A 16 -2.03 -3.21 6.13
C ASP A 16 -2.59 -1.85 6.59
N THR A 17 -1.79 -1.05 7.30
CA THR A 17 -2.19 0.29 7.76
C THR A 17 -2.37 1.24 6.58
N LEU A 18 -1.73 1.00 5.43
CA LEU A 18 -1.93 1.79 4.22
C LEU A 18 -3.39 1.77 3.76
N LEU A 19 -4.08 0.64 3.95
CA LEU A 19 -5.47 0.51 3.55
C LEU A 19 -6.40 1.41 4.38
N LYS A 20 -5.98 1.78 5.60
CA LYS A 20 -6.74 2.62 6.53
C LYS A 20 -6.60 4.12 6.23
N LEU A 21 -5.69 4.52 5.34
CA LEU A 21 -5.49 5.93 5.00
C LEU A 21 -6.70 6.52 4.26
N ALA A 22 -7.48 5.68 3.58
CA ALA A 22 -8.72 6.09 2.94
C ALA A 22 -9.89 6.22 3.94
N ASP A 23 -9.81 5.61 5.12
CA ASP A 23 -10.89 5.62 6.10
C ASP A 23 -10.87 6.87 7.01
N VAL A 24 -9.68 7.45 7.22
CA VAL A 24 -9.53 8.65 8.03
C VAL A 24 -9.94 9.87 7.21
N LYS A 25 -11.07 10.47 7.57
CA LYS A 25 -11.66 11.62 6.86
C LYS A 25 -11.37 12.95 7.57
N GLY A 26 -11.26 14.01 6.77
CA GLY A 26 -11.21 15.39 7.24
C GLY A 26 -12.57 15.87 7.75
N ALA A 27 -12.62 17.10 8.27
CA ALA A 27 -13.84 17.71 8.80
C ALA A 27 -14.95 17.89 7.74
N ASP A 28 -14.58 17.89 6.46
CA ASP A 28 -15.51 17.97 5.34
C ASP A 28 -16.23 16.63 5.05
N GLY A 29 -15.82 15.53 5.69
CA GLY A 29 -16.34 14.18 5.46
C GLY A 29 -16.08 13.61 4.06
N LYS A 30 -15.35 14.34 3.21
CA LYS A 30 -15.13 14.03 1.79
C LYS A 30 -13.67 13.70 1.51
N THR A 31 -12.75 14.52 2.03
CA THR A 31 -11.32 14.30 1.82
C THR A 31 -10.78 13.32 2.85
N THR A 32 -9.95 12.38 2.39
CA THR A 32 -9.33 11.37 3.25
C THR A 32 -7.88 11.72 3.53
N LEU A 33 -7.26 11.10 4.54
CA LEU A 33 -5.84 11.26 4.82
C LEU A 33 -4.99 10.90 3.58
N LEU A 34 -5.42 9.90 2.81
CA LEU A 34 -4.75 9.55 1.55
C LEU A 34 -4.77 10.70 0.53
N HIS A 35 -5.84 11.50 0.45
CA HIS A 35 -5.87 12.69 -0.42
C HIS A 35 -4.80 13.71 -0.03
N PHE A 36 -4.65 13.98 1.27
CA PHE A 36 -3.64 14.90 1.77
C PHE A 36 -2.22 14.37 1.50
N VAL A 37 -1.99 13.08 1.72
CA VAL A 37 -0.69 12.45 1.42
C VAL A 37 -0.36 12.56 -0.07
N VAL A 38 -1.31 12.26 -0.96
CA VAL A 38 -1.11 12.37 -2.41
C VAL A 38 -0.81 13.82 -2.81
N GLN A 39 -1.57 14.80 -2.33
CA GLN A 39 -1.32 16.22 -2.61
C GLN A 39 0.07 16.67 -2.13
N GLU A 40 0.50 16.22 -0.95
CA GLU A 40 1.80 16.56 -0.40
C GLU A 40 2.95 15.90 -1.19
N MET A 41 2.79 14.65 -1.63
CA MET A 41 3.74 13.98 -2.51
C MET A 41 3.89 14.72 -3.83
N ILE A 42 2.78 15.10 -4.46
CA ILE A 42 2.79 15.88 -5.70
C ILE A 42 3.56 17.19 -5.50
N ARG A 43 3.23 17.93 -4.44
CA ARG A 43 3.90 19.20 -4.11
C ARG A 43 5.41 19.03 -3.90
N SER A 44 5.81 17.96 -3.20
CA SER A 44 7.22 17.65 -2.97
C SER A 44 7.97 17.32 -4.26
N GLU A 45 7.37 16.51 -5.15
CA GLU A 45 7.99 16.16 -6.43
C GLU A 45 8.05 17.34 -7.40
N ASP A 46 7.00 18.17 -7.45
CA ASP A 46 7.00 19.39 -8.25
C ASP A 46 8.11 20.35 -7.78
N ALA A 47 8.29 20.53 -6.46
CA ALA A 47 9.33 21.38 -5.88
C ALA A 47 10.77 20.87 -6.13
N LYS A 48 10.97 19.56 -6.28
CA LYS A 48 12.26 19.00 -6.73
C LYS A 48 12.53 19.36 -8.18
N SER A 49 11.51 19.29 -9.03
CA SER A 49 11.64 19.56 -10.46
C SER A 49 11.90 21.03 -10.80
N GLU A 50 11.46 21.96 -9.96
CA GLU A 50 11.72 23.40 -10.11
C GLU A 50 13.20 23.77 -9.90
N LYS A 51 13.95 22.95 -9.15
CA LYS A 51 15.39 23.17 -8.90
C LYS A 51 16.29 22.75 -10.06
N GLU A 52 15.78 21.96 -11.01
CA GLU A 52 16.55 21.42 -12.14
C GLU A 52 16.44 22.26 -13.45
N ASN A 53 15.93 23.50 -13.40
CA ASN A 53 15.95 24.46 -14.52
C ASN A 53 15.51 23.90 -15.90
N THR A 54 14.42 23.13 -15.96
CA THR A 54 13.73 22.87 -17.24
C THR A 54 12.55 23.82 -17.41
N THR A 55 12.55 24.48 -18.57
CA THR A 55 11.66 25.56 -19.02
C THR A 55 10.21 25.47 -18.52
N ALA A 56 9.78 26.58 -17.92
CA ALA A 56 8.45 26.80 -17.40
C ALA A 56 7.39 26.75 -18.52
N THR A 57 6.69 25.63 -18.65
CA THR A 57 5.35 25.59 -19.26
C THR A 57 4.53 24.33 -18.94
N SER A 58 5.05 23.32 -18.25
CA SER A 58 4.28 22.11 -17.88
C SER A 58 4.60 21.49 -16.51
N SER A 59 5.24 22.24 -15.60
CA SER A 59 5.80 21.70 -14.35
C SER A 59 4.77 21.27 -13.29
N LYS A 60 3.48 21.60 -13.44
CA LYS A 60 2.45 21.34 -12.40
C LYS A 60 1.83 19.94 -12.42
N ASP A 61 2.19 19.09 -13.37
CA ASP A 61 1.67 17.72 -13.50
C ASP A 61 2.75 16.65 -13.36
N LYS A 62 4.02 17.02 -13.12
CA LYS A 62 5.12 16.06 -13.01
C LYS A 62 4.96 15.19 -11.76
N GLY A 63 4.68 15.80 -10.61
CA GLY A 63 4.47 15.10 -9.36
C GLY A 63 3.26 14.17 -9.42
N LEU A 64 2.15 14.62 -10.00
CA LEU A 64 0.96 13.77 -10.18
C LEU A 64 1.27 12.56 -11.08
N LYS A 65 1.99 12.78 -12.18
CA LYS A 65 2.42 11.69 -13.08
C LYS A 65 3.32 10.67 -12.37
N VAL A 66 4.25 11.12 -11.52
CA VAL A 66 5.12 10.23 -10.73
C VAL A 66 4.30 9.38 -9.77
N VAL A 67 3.40 9.99 -8.99
CA VAL A 67 2.57 9.26 -8.02
C VAL A 67 1.63 8.27 -8.72
N CYS A 68 1.03 8.66 -9.86
CA CYS A 68 0.21 7.76 -10.68
C CYS A 68 1.04 6.64 -11.35
N GLY A 69 2.32 6.89 -11.61
CA GLY A 69 3.24 5.94 -12.23
C GLY A 69 3.50 4.70 -11.37
N LEU A 70 3.34 4.81 -10.04
CA LEU A 70 3.61 3.71 -9.11
C LEU A 70 2.79 2.44 -9.41
N SER A 71 1.53 2.60 -9.84
CA SER A 71 0.66 1.47 -10.22
C SER A 71 1.19 0.71 -11.45
N SER A 72 1.93 1.40 -12.33
CA SER A 72 2.56 0.80 -13.51
C SER A 72 3.89 0.11 -13.17
N GLU A 73 4.71 0.72 -12.30
CA GLU A 73 5.98 0.14 -11.84
C GLU A 73 5.76 -1.18 -11.06
N LEU A 74 4.68 -1.23 -10.29
CA LEU A 74 4.28 -2.41 -9.53
C LEU A 74 3.25 -3.29 -10.25
N GLY A 75 3.21 -3.26 -11.59
CA GLY A 75 2.21 -4.00 -12.38
C GLY A 75 2.19 -5.52 -12.12
N ASN A 76 3.34 -6.12 -11.79
CA ASN A 76 3.44 -7.55 -11.47
C ASN A 76 2.80 -7.92 -10.13
N VAL A 77 2.64 -6.96 -9.21
CA VAL A 77 1.96 -7.18 -7.92
C VAL A 77 0.52 -7.59 -8.14
N LYS A 78 -0.17 -7.00 -9.12
CA LYS A 78 -1.57 -7.34 -9.42
C LYS A 78 -1.71 -8.80 -9.86
N LYS A 79 -0.75 -9.30 -10.63
CA LYS A 79 -0.68 -10.71 -11.05
C LYS A 79 -0.37 -11.61 -9.86
N ALA A 80 0.67 -11.30 -9.08
CA ALA A 80 1.06 -12.07 -7.90
C ALA A 80 -0.08 -12.17 -6.86
N ALA A 81 -0.83 -11.08 -6.65
CA ALA A 81 -1.99 -11.03 -5.75
C ALA A 81 -3.19 -11.87 -6.21
N SER A 82 -3.19 -12.34 -7.46
CA SER A 82 -4.24 -13.23 -8.00
C SER A 82 -3.82 -14.70 -8.02
N MET A 83 -2.56 -15.00 -7.68
CA MET A 83 -2.07 -16.37 -7.62
C MET A 83 -2.51 -17.03 -6.31
N ASP A 84 -2.76 -18.33 -6.38
CA ASP A 84 -3.02 -19.19 -5.24
C ASP A 84 -1.81 -20.12 -5.05
N PHE A 85 -1.14 -19.96 -3.90
CA PHE A 85 0.08 -20.71 -3.61
C PHE A 85 -0.22 -22.19 -3.36
N ASP A 86 -1.29 -22.53 -2.64
CA ASP A 86 -1.62 -23.91 -2.31
C ASP A 86 -1.97 -24.70 -3.57
N VAL A 87 -2.64 -24.04 -4.52
CA VAL A 87 -2.94 -24.62 -5.84
C VAL A 87 -1.65 -24.85 -6.64
N LEU A 88 -0.73 -23.86 -6.68
CA LEU A 88 0.56 -23.98 -7.37
C LEU A 88 1.39 -25.13 -6.78
N HIS A 89 1.52 -25.16 -5.45
CA HIS A 89 2.23 -26.20 -4.72
C HIS A 89 1.62 -27.59 -4.95
N GLY A 90 0.29 -27.65 -5.01
CA GLY A 90 -0.44 -28.86 -5.35
C GLY A 90 -0.13 -29.38 -6.76
N TYR A 91 0.10 -28.51 -7.75
CA TYR A 91 0.51 -28.93 -9.08
C TYR A 91 1.92 -29.51 -9.10
N VAL A 92 2.88 -28.87 -8.42
CA VAL A 92 4.26 -29.37 -8.29
C VAL A 92 4.27 -30.75 -7.61
N SER A 93 3.55 -30.88 -6.50
CA SER A 93 3.42 -32.15 -5.77
C SER A 93 2.79 -33.27 -6.61
N LYS A 94 1.79 -32.94 -7.45
CA LYS A 94 1.16 -33.90 -8.36
C LYS A 94 2.11 -34.38 -9.46
N LEU A 95 2.93 -33.48 -10.01
CA LEU A 95 3.95 -33.85 -11.00
C LEU A 95 4.95 -34.84 -10.42
N GLU A 96 5.42 -34.59 -9.20
CA GLU A 96 6.39 -35.46 -8.51
C GLU A 96 5.80 -36.82 -8.19
N THR A 97 4.59 -36.84 -7.62
CA THR A 97 3.88 -38.09 -7.34
C THR A 97 3.63 -38.88 -8.63
N GLY A 98 3.31 -38.19 -9.73
CA GLY A 98 3.15 -38.82 -11.05
C GLY A 98 4.45 -39.43 -11.55
N LEU A 99 5.57 -38.72 -11.41
CA LEU A 99 6.89 -39.18 -11.81
C LEU A 99 7.35 -40.39 -10.99
N GLU A 100 7.10 -40.40 -9.67
CA GLU A 100 7.39 -41.54 -8.79
C GLU A 100 6.62 -42.80 -9.19
N LYS A 101 5.36 -42.65 -9.62
CA LYS A 101 4.56 -43.76 -10.16
C LYS A 101 5.17 -44.31 -11.44
N ILE A 102 5.59 -43.45 -12.36
CA ILE A 102 6.26 -43.87 -13.61
C ILE A 102 7.57 -44.59 -13.29
N LYS A 103 8.36 -44.05 -12.36
CA LYS A 103 9.61 -44.67 -11.88
C LYS A 103 9.36 -46.07 -11.32
N SER A 104 8.26 -46.25 -10.58
CA SER A 104 7.86 -47.56 -10.03
C SER A 104 7.48 -48.55 -11.13
N VAL A 105 6.74 -48.12 -12.16
CA VAL A 105 6.42 -48.96 -13.32
C VAL A 105 7.69 -49.39 -14.07
N LEU A 106 8.67 -48.49 -14.22
CA LEU A 106 9.92 -48.82 -14.91
C LEU A 106 10.79 -49.83 -14.15
N GLN A 107 10.65 -49.94 -12.83
CA GLN A 107 11.35 -50.98 -12.07
C GLN A 107 10.87 -52.40 -12.42
N LEU A 108 9.68 -52.54 -13.00
CA LEU A 108 9.11 -53.81 -13.46
C LEU A 108 9.71 -54.29 -14.79
N GLU A 109 10.59 -53.52 -15.44
CA GLU A 109 11.20 -53.86 -16.74
C GLU A 109 11.77 -55.29 -16.75
N ARG A 110 12.43 -55.70 -15.67
CA ARG A 110 13.06 -57.04 -15.54
C ARG A 110 12.06 -58.20 -15.54
N GLN A 111 10.78 -57.93 -15.30
CA GLN A 111 9.71 -58.92 -15.25
C GLN A 111 8.96 -59.02 -16.58
N CYS A 112 9.25 -58.13 -17.55
CA CYS A 112 8.59 -58.09 -18.83
C CYS A 112 9.49 -58.69 -19.92
N THR A 113 8.93 -59.59 -20.72
CA THR A 113 9.61 -60.18 -21.90
C THR A 113 9.37 -59.40 -23.19
N GLN A 114 8.46 -58.41 -23.15
CA GLN A 114 8.08 -57.55 -24.27
C GLN A 114 8.06 -56.08 -23.84
N GLY A 115 8.11 -55.17 -24.83
CA GLY A 115 7.99 -53.73 -24.56
C GLY A 115 9.31 -52.98 -24.34
N GLN A 116 10.47 -53.58 -24.68
CA GLN A 116 11.79 -52.95 -24.49
C GLN A 116 11.87 -51.51 -25.04
N ARG A 117 11.25 -51.25 -26.19
CA ARG A 117 11.19 -49.91 -26.80
C ARG A 117 10.43 -48.89 -25.92
N PHE A 118 9.36 -49.32 -25.25
CA PHE A 118 8.63 -48.48 -24.30
C PHE A 118 9.52 -48.14 -23.10
N PHE A 119 10.16 -49.15 -22.48
CA PHE A 119 11.04 -48.92 -21.33
C PHE A 119 12.22 -48.00 -21.67
N THR A 120 12.84 -48.17 -22.85
CA THR A 120 13.92 -47.28 -23.32
C THR A 120 13.43 -45.85 -23.52
N ALA A 121 12.31 -45.64 -24.20
CA ALA A 121 11.74 -44.31 -24.42
C ALA A 121 11.34 -43.64 -23.10
N MET A 122 10.71 -44.41 -22.20
CA MET A 122 10.22 -43.92 -20.92
C MET A 122 11.34 -43.66 -19.91
N GLN A 123 12.47 -44.36 -19.97
CA GLN A 123 13.68 -43.99 -19.23
C GLN A 123 14.25 -42.65 -19.69
N GLY A 124 14.23 -42.38 -21.00
CA GLY A 124 14.61 -41.08 -21.55
C GLY A 124 13.69 -39.96 -21.04
N PHE A 125 12.37 -40.18 -21.14
CA PHE A 125 11.36 -39.26 -20.59
C PHE A 125 11.55 -39.02 -19.09
N LEU A 126 11.72 -40.09 -18.29
CA LEU A 126 11.87 -39.99 -16.84
C LEU A 126 13.05 -39.09 -16.47
N LYS A 127 14.20 -39.25 -17.15
CA LYS A 127 15.39 -38.43 -16.88
C LYS A 127 15.17 -36.94 -17.13
N GLU A 128 14.52 -36.57 -18.23
CA GLU A 128 14.25 -35.15 -18.51
C GLU A 128 13.19 -34.59 -17.57
N ALA A 129 12.11 -35.34 -17.35
CA ALA A 129 11.02 -34.91 -16.47
C ALA A 129 11.49 -34.74 -15.01
N ASP A 130 12.34 -35.63 -14.49
CA ASP A 130 12.95 -35.53 -13.15
C ASP A 130 13.72 -34.22 -13.00
N LYS A 131 14.53 -33.88 -14.00
CA LYS A 131 15.31 -32.63 -14.02
C LYS A 131 14.42 -31.40 -14.11
N GLU A 132 13.44 -31.38 -15.01
CA GLU A 132 12.53 -30.23 -15.16
C GLU A 132 11.69 -30.00 -13.91
N ILE A 133 11.17 -31.07 -13.30
CA ILE A 133 10.38 -30.98 -12.07
C ILE A 133 11.22 -30.46 -10.90
N GLU A 134 12.46 -30.92 -10.75
CA GLU A 134 13.37 -30.41 -9.72
C GLU A 134 13.68 -28.91 -9.91
N ILE A 135 13.82 -28.44 -11.16
CA ILE A 135 13.97 -27.01 -11.45
C ILE A 135 12.73 -26.25 -10.96
N VAL A 136 11.53 -26.67 -11.36
CA VAL A 136 10.27 -26.00 -10.99
C VAL A 136 10.08 -25.97 -9.47
N ARG A 137 10.31 -27.08 -8.78
CA ARG A 137 10.29 -27.16 -7.31
C ARG A 137 11.31 -26.20 -6.69
N GLY A 138 12.51 -26.11 -7.25
CA GLY A 138 13.54 -25.18 -6.79
C GLY A 138 13.13 -23.72 -6.97
N GLU A 139 12.50 -23.38 -8.09
CA GLU A 139 11.99 -22.04 -8.38
C GLU A 139 10.86 -21.65 -7.43
N GLU A 140 9.92 -22.57 -7.17
CA GLU A 140 8.83 -22.40 -6.22
C GLU A 140 9.38 -22.05 -4.82
N LYS A 141 10.32 -22.85 -4.31
CA LYS A 141 10.96 -22.61 -3.00
C LYS A 141 11.70 -21.27 -2.95
N ARG A 142 12.45 -20.94 -4.02
CA ARG A 142 13.16 -19.66 -4.13
C ARG A 142 12.20 -18.47 -4.14
N ALA A 143 11.10 -18.57 -4.89
CA ALA A 143 10.09 -17.52 -4.94
C ALA A 143 9.45 -17.31 -3.57
N LEU A 144 9.07 -18.39 -2.89
CA LEU A 144 8.48 -18.32 -1.56
C LEU A 144 9.46 -17.76 -0.51
N GLY A 145 10.74 -18.11 -0.59
CA GLY A 145 11.78 -17.52 0.25
C GLY A 145 11.85 -15.99 0.12
N ARG A 146 11.80 -15.48 -1.12
CA ARG A 146 11.76 -14.02 -1.35
C ARG A 146 10.50 -13.37 -0.81
N VAL A 147 9.36 -14.04 -0.93
CA VAL A 147 8.09 -13.54 -0.36
C VAL A 147 8.17 -13.46 1.16
N LYS A 148 8.79 -14.44 1.80
CA LYS A 148 9.07 -14.43 3.24
C LYS A 148 9.96 -13.25 3.62
N ASP A 149 11.08 -13.04 2.92
CA ASP A 149 11.99 -11.93 3.20
C ASP A 149 11.29 -10.56 3.13
N ILE A 150 10.45 -10.36 2.11
CA ILE A 150 9.68 -9.12 1.94
C ILE A 150 8.62 -8.98 3.06
N THR A 151 7.97 -10.08 3.44
CA THR A 151 6.98 -10.09 4.52
C THR A 151 7.64 -9.78 5.86
N ASP A 152 8.82 -10.36 6.15
CA ASP A 152 9.59 -10.04 7.34
C ASP A 152 9.98 -8.56 7.38
N TYR A 153 10.37 -7.98 6.24
CA TYR A 153 10.72 -6.56 6.16
C TYR A 153 9.53 -5.62 6.47
N PHE A 154 8.34 -5.88 5.94
CA PHE A 154 7.18 -4.98 6.07
C PHE A 154 6.21 -5.31 7.22
N HIS A 155 6.18 -6.57 7.68
CA HIS A 155 5.28 -7.05 8.73
C HIS A 155 5.99 -7.42 10.03
N GLY A 156 7.31 -7.67 9.97
CA GLY A 156 8.19 -7.96 11.11
C GLY A 156 8.11 -9.38 11.66
N ASP A 157 7.08 -10.15 11.29
CA ASP A 157 6.85 -11.51 11.78
C ASP A 157 6.16 -12.33 10.68
N ALA A 158 6.94 -12.90 9.76
CA ALA A 158 6.40 -13.75 8.70
C ALA A 158 5.75 -15.03 9.25
N ALA A 159 6.12 -15.50 10.46
CA ALA A 159 5.52 -16.70 11.05
C ALA A 159 4.01 -16.54 11.29
N LYS A 160 3.54 -15.31 11.54
CA LYS A 160 2.10 -15.02 11.67
C LYS A 160 1.34 -14.94 10.35
N GLU A 161 2.05 -14.76 9.23
CA GLU A 161 1.46 -14.63 7.89
C GLU A 161 1.68 -15.88 7.03
N GLU A 162 2.27 -16.96 7.59
CA GLU A 162 2.52 -18.23 6.90
C GLU A 162 1.26 -18.86 6.30
N ALA A 163 0.07 -18.60 6.88
CA ALA A 163 -1.20 -19.10 6.36
C ALA A 163 -1.57 -18.49 4.99
N HIS A 164 -1.06 -17.29 4.66
CA HIS A 164 -1.33 -16.62 3.39
C HIS A 164 -0.07 -15.93 2.85
N PRO A 165 0.88 -16.69 2.30
CA PRO A 165 2.19 -16.15 1.89
C PRO A 165 2.09 -14.98 0.91
N LEU A 166 1.09 -15.00 0.03
CA LEU A 166 0.90 -13.97 -1.00
C LEU A 166 0.08 -12.75 -0.54
N ARG A 167 -0.35 -12.69 0.72
CA ARG A 167 -1.19 -11.60 1.26
C ARG A 167 -0.55 -10.23 1.10
N ILE A 168 0.78 -10.14 1.20
CA ILE A 168 1.50 -8.89 1.01
C ILE A 168 1.21 -8.26 -0.36
N PHE A 169 1.11 -9.08 -1.41
CA PHE A 169 0.75 -8.59 -2.74
C PHE A 169 -0.70 -8.10 -2.82
N MET A 170 -1.62 -8.75 -2.11
CA MET A 170 -3.03 -8.31 -2.03
C MET A 170 -3.14 -6.93 -1.39
N VAL A 171 -2.44 -6.71 -0.26
CA VAL A 171 -2.41 -5.41 0.42
C VAL A 171 -1.87 -4.32 -0.51
N VAL A 172 -0.75 -4.57 -1.20
CA VAL A 172 -0.17 -3.59 -2.13
C VAL A 172 -1.10 -3.35 -3.32
N ARG A 173 -1.70 -4.39 -3.92
CA ARG A 173 -2.67 -4.26 -5.03
C ARG A 173 -3.85 -3.37 -4.63
N ASP A 174 -4.42 -3.59 -3.45
CA ASP A 174 -5.60 -2.88 -2.98
C ASP A 174 -5.25 -1.43 -2.65
N PHE A 175 -4.08 -1.20 -2.03
CA PHE A 175 -3.56 0.16 -1.84
C PHE A 175 -3.33 0.90 -3.16
N LEU A 176 -2.72 0.26 -4.17
CA LEU A 176 -2.51 0.86 -5.48
C LEU A 176 -3.84 1.23 -6.16
N SER A 177 -4.86 0.40 -5.98
CA SER A 177 -6.20 0.67 -6.51
C SER A 177 -6.84 1.89 -5.85
N MET A 178 -6.67 2.05 -4.53
CA MET A 178 -7.09 3.25 -3.80
C MET A 178 -6.28 4.49 -4.20
N LEU A 179 -4.96 4.35 -4.35
CA LEU A 179 -4.07 5.42 -4.80
C LEU A 179 -4.48 5.92 -6.19
N ASP A 180 -4.74 5.01 -7.13
CA ASP A 180 -5.21 5.34 -8.48
C ASP A 180 -6.54 6.11 -8.46
N HIS A 181 -7.45 5.75 -7.53
CA HIS A 181 -8.71 6.47 -7.36
C HIS A 181 -8.48 7.90 -6.85
N VAL A 182 -7.70 8.05 -5.79
CA VAL A 182 -7.41 9.35 -5.16
C VAL A 182 -6.63 10.26 -6.12
N CYS A 183 -5.68 9.73 -6.89
CA CYS A 183 -4.95 10.50 -7.89
C CYS A 183 -5.87 11.09 -8.96
N ARG A 184 -6.88 10.34 -9.42
CA ARG A 184 -7.90 10.85 -10.35
C ARG A 184 -8.76 11.94 -9.72
N GLU A 185 -9.12 11.80 -8.45
CA GLU A 185 -9.86 12.83 -7.72
C GLU A 185 -9.05 14.12 -7.57
N VAL A 186 -7.79 14.02 -7.13
CA VAL A 186 -6.89 15.15 -6.97
C VAL A 186 -6.61 15.85 -8.31
N GLY A 187 -6.41 15.10 -9.39
CA GLY A 187 -6.23 15.66 -10.73
C GLY A 187 -7.45 16.46 -11.21
N ARG A 188 -8.68 15.95 -10.99
CA ARG A 188 -9.92 16.69 -11.28
C ARG A 188 -10.03 17.97 -10.45
N MET A 189 -9.73 17.90 -9.15
CA MET A 189 -9.76 19.07 -8.27
C MET A 189 -8.75 20.15 -8.68
N GLN A 190 -7.58 19.75 -9.19
CA GLN A 190 -6.57 20.69 -9.71
C GLN A 190 -7.04 21.34 -11.01
N GLN A 191 -7.64 20.57 -11.93
CA GLN A 191 -8.20 21.11 -13.17
C GLN A 191 -9.36 22.08 -12.92
N ASP A 192 -10.33 21.72 -12.08
CA ASP A 192 -11.48 22.57 -11.75
C ASP A 192 -11.07 23.90 -11.12
N ARG A 193 -10.02 23.87 -10.28
CA ARG A 193 -9.44 25.06 -9.64
C ARG A 193 -8.60 25.93 -10.58
N THR A 194 -8.21 25.38 -11.73
CA THR A 194 -7.49 26.09 -12.80
C THR A 194 -8.47 26.71 -13.81
N VAL A 195 -9.65 26.08 -14.00
CA VAL A 195 -10.73 26.56 -14.88
C VAL A 195 -11.61 27.61 -14.20
N VAL A 196 -11.86 27.50 -12.89
CA VAL A 196 -12.51 28.54 -12.08
C VAL A 196 -11.43 29.45 -11.52
N GLY A 197 -11.14 30.55 -12.23
CA GLY A 197 -9.99 31.40 -12.00
C GLY A 197 -9.67 31.72 -10.54
N SER A 198 -8.38 31.63 -10.20
CA SER A 198 -7.67 32.38 -9.15
C SER A 198 -8.53 32.95 -8.01
N ALA A 199 -9.20 32.11 -7.23
CA ALA A 199 -9.79 32.52 -5.96
C ALA A 199 -9.70 31.38 -4.95
N ARG A 200 -9.09 31.67 -3.80
CA ARG A 200 -8.82 30.76 -2.67
C ARG A 200 -7.61 29.84 -2.86
N SER A 201 -6.44 30.47 -2.82
CA SER A 201 -5.31 29.88 -2.11
C SER A 201 -5.71 29.73 -0.63
N PHE A 202 -5.63 28.52 -0.07
CA PHE A 202 -5.59 28.36 1.38
C PHE A 202 -4.23 28.88 1.84
N ARG A 203 -4.12 30.20 2.01
CA ARG A 203 -3.04 30.81 2.77
C ARG A 203 -3.49 30.82 4.23
N VAL A 204 -2.88 29.99 5.06
CA VAL A 204 -2.74 30.35 6.47
C VAL A 204 -1.74 31.52 6.47
N SER A 205 -2.24 32.75 6.62
CA SER A 205 -1.37 33.92 6.75
C SER A 205 -0.75 33.92 8.14
N THR A 206 0.58 33.90 8.22
CA THR A 206 1.38 34.01 9.45
C THR A 206 1.50 35.44 9.98
N THR A 207 0.59 36.34 9.61
CA THR A 207 0.60 37.73 10.09
C THR A 207 -0.83 38.17 10.39
N ALA A 208 -1.35 37.74 11.54
CA ALA A 208 -2.47 38.39 12.20
C ALA A 208 -2.01 38.74 13.61
N PRO A 209 -2.04 40.01 14.04
CA PRO A 209 -1.79 40.35 15.44
C PRO A 209 -2.92 39.76 16.28
N LEU A 210 -2.55 39.17 17.42
CA LEU A 210 -3.49 38.63 18.41
C LEU A 210 -4.50 39.72 18.82
N PRO A 211 -5.81 39.42 18.92
CA PRO A 211 -6.76 40.38 19.47
C PRO A 211 -6.50 40.50 20.97
N VAL A 212 -5.91 41.63 21.36
CA VAL A 212 -5.82 42.06 22.75
C VAL A 212 -7.23 42.45 23.19
N LEU A 213 -7.89 41.59 23.96
CA LEU A 213 -9.05 41.98 24.74
C LEU A 213 -8.58 42.87 25.89
N SER A 214 -8.57 44.18 25.65
CA SER A 214 -8.49 45.18 26.72
C SER A 214 -9.83 45.90 26.79
N LEU A 215 -10.70 45.42 27.69
CA LEU A 215 -11.90 46.14 28.10
C LEU A 215 -11.62 46.78 29.46
N TYR A 216 -11.23 48.05 29.43
CA TYR A 216 -11.26 49.00 30.54
C TYR A 216 -11.79 50.29 29.87
N GLY A 217 -12.85 50.96 30.31
CA GLY A 217 -13.57 50.99 31.55
C GLY A 217 -14.09 52.42 31.62
N GLN A 218 -15.38 52.65 31.39
CA GLN A 218 -15.95 53.99 31.47
C GLN A 218 -16.78 54.12 32.75
N ARG A 219 -16.11 54.69 33.74
CA ARG A 219 -16.64 55.19 35.01
C ARG A 219 -17.64 56.33 34.75
N ARG A 220 -18.87 56.19 35.24
CA ARG A 220 -19.66 57.33 35.75
C ARG A 220 -20.47 56.87 36.96
N GLN A 221 -20.23 57.56 38.08
CA GLN A 221 -20.86 57.41 39.38
C GLN A 221 -22.21 58.17 39.39
N ASN A 222 -23.25 57.62 40.05
CA ASN A 222 -23.81 58.16 41.30
C ASN A 222 -25.16 57.53 41.70
N ASN A 223 -25.15 57.01 42.94
CA ASN A 223 -26.09 57.18 44.07
C ASN A 223 -27.46 56.47 44.22
N SER A 224 -27.66 56.14 45.51
CA SER A 224 -28.83 55.72 46.33
C SER A 224 -29.26 54.26 46.25
N ASP A 225 -29.03 53.45 47.31
CA ASP A 225 -29.84 53.29 48.56
C ASP A 225 -30.97 52.27 48.26
N ASP A 226 -31.27 51.20 48.99
CA ASP A 226 -31.05 50.76 50.38
C ASP A 226 -31.30 49.22 50.44
N ASP A 227 -30.80 48.58 51.51
CA ASP A 227 -31.34 47.43 52.28
C ASP A 227 -31.69 46.09 51.57
N ASP A 228 -31.64 44.90 52.17
CA ASP A 228 -31.05 44.25 53.35
C ASP A 228 -31.34 42.73 53.13
N ASP A 229 -30.80 41.87 53.98
CA ASP A 229 -31.19 40.48 54.27
C ASP A 229 -30.50 39.28 53.58
N SER A 230 -29.55 38.73 54.34
CA SER A 230 -29.60 37.38 54.97
C SER A 230 -29.54 36.13 54.04
N MET A 231 -28.44 35.36 54.04
CA MET A 231 -28.17 34.16 54.89
C MET A 231 -29.18 33.01 54.64
N SER A 232 -28.87 31.74 54.35
CA SER A 232 -27.74 30.85 54.66
C SER A 232 -27.84 29.54 53.85
N SER A 233 -26.75 28.76 53.89
CA SER A 233 -26.64 27.28 53.82
C SER A 233 -26.97 26.54 52.53
#